data_AF-A0A9N8VLU4-F1
#
_entry.id   AF-A0A9N8VLU4-F1
#
_cell.length_a   1.000
_cell.length_b   1.000
_cell.length_c   1.000
_cell.angle_alpha   90.00
_cell.angle_beta   90.00
_cell.angle_gamma   90.00
#
_symmetry.space_group_name_H-M   'P 1'
#
loop_
_entity.id
_entity.type
_entity.pdbx_description
1 polymer ?
#
loop_
_entity_poly.entity_id
_entity_poly.type
_entity_poly.pdbx_seq_one_letter_code
_entity_poly.pdbx_strand_id
1 'polypeptide(L)'
;MMSPDSKNLTELPEECIRQILTFVKDNKIKKYLNELNEEEQKILIPLMVNLPPTQPRPKCASHLVRLDLHDLYVACIKLLAAQKRFCECGELRIVSLMVSSIIKMLMRTNNLQSLSLLISGDEPDLPESYIFSSSQPGLSNLRSFHLVLKDTLIKVNIREFIDKLPELCSNLREIAFDFSDNDTDDATTSSLTSIISAQEHLSTFILSCRTASAQRYISELSSRRELKNLHLNEIDFSRISINSLNAILKCERLEQITISESHGISYNPHYQYSYPRDFSRLYRRAAENSEIVFTRSNIYEIYNIRDPSLRAKLRWENGPPLLEAKDYWRPRYEIADLLRDLEDCDFVNDEATAHFLLVKLVERLVRIQERLCQRWPEKLKRCCQSWETWDPVGGRLAKRALNSNVKWIERIRCSKELAKYVLAPIGGMMPIEWTMDWEEIPDVDLPYDPLILPKIEVFITQ
;
A
#
# COMPACT_ATOMS: atom_id res chain seq x y z
N MET A 1 -23.65 -52.12 39.27
CA MET A 1 -24.53 -51.03 38.81
C MET A 1 -24.01 -49.73 39.40
N MET A 2 -23.71 -48.75 38.53
CA MET A 2 -23.46 -47.31 38.77
C MET A 2 -22.37 -46.94 39.80
N SER A 3 -21.14 -46.65 39.34
CA SER A 3 -20.60 -45.32 38.96
C SER A 3 -20.24 -44.44 40.16
N PRO A 4 -18.94 -44.21 40.36
CA PRO A 4 -18.42 -42.90 40.75
C PRO A 4 -17.36 -42.47 39.74
N ASP A 5 -17.57 -41.36 39.02
CA ASP A 5 -16.49 -40.47 38.57
C ASP A 5 -17.09 -39.35 37.70
N SER A 6 -17.59 -38.31 38.36
CA SER A 6 -17.65 -36.96 37.77
C SER A 6 -16.63 -36.09 38.48
N LYS A 7 -15.34 -36.33 38.19
CA LYS A 7 -14.29 -35.36 38.48
C LYS A 7 -14.24 -34.35 37.34
N ASN A 8 -14.54 -33.11 37.72
CA ASN A 8 -14.48 -31.89 36.94
C ASN A 8 -13.24 -31.84 36.01
N LEU A 9 -13.52 -31.85 34.70
CA LEU A 9 -12.61 -31.54 33.59
C LEU A 9 -12.74 -30.06 33.19
N THR A 10 -12.83 -29.17 34.18
CA THR A 10 -12.98 -27.73 33.98
C THR A 10 -11.88 -27.02 34.74
N GLU A 11 -10.69 -27.00 34.14
CA GLU A 11 -9.66 -25.95 34.26
C GLU A 11 -8.44 -26.42 33.45
N LEU A 12 -8.57 -26.39 32.12
CA LEU A 12 -7.39 -26.28 31.27
C LEU A 12 -6.83 -24.86 31.49
N PRO A 13 -5.52 -24.69 31.76
CA PRO A 13 -4.97 -23.36 31.98
C PRO A 13 -5.22 -22.51 30.75
N GLU A 14 -5.84 -21.33 30.91
CA GLU A 14 -6.05 -20.32 29.85
C GLU A 14 -4.77 -20.04 29.03
N GLU A 15 -3.60 -20.36 29.60
CA GLU A 15 -2.29 -20.26 28.99
C GLU A 15 -2.10 -21.19 27.77
N CYS A 16 -2.79 -22.33 27.65
CA CYS A 16 -2.75 -23.17 26.44
C CYS A 16 -3.66 -22.64 25.32
N ILE A 17 -4.77 -21.98 25.67
CA ILE A 17 -5.77 -21.49 24.71
C ILE A 17 -5.34 -20.12 24.12
N ARG A 18 -4.62 -19.29 24.89
CA ARG A 18 -4.04 -18.02 24.40
C ARG A 18 -2.74 -18.18 23.58
N GLN A 19 -2.24 -19.41 23.35
CA GLN A 19 -0.93 -19.67 22.74
C GLN A 19 -0.92 -19.85 21.20
N ILE A 20 -1.91 -19.29 20.49
CA ILE A 20 -2.10 -19.52 19.04
C ILE A 20 -1.18 -18.69 18.13
N LEU A 21 -0.43 -17.69 18.62
CA LEU A 21 0.41 -16.87 17.75
C LEU A 21 1.88 -16.87 18.21
N THR A 22 2.74 -17.24 17.26
CA THR A 22 4.22 -17.24 17.28
C THR A 22 4.93 -18.34 18.08
N PHE A 23 5.81 -19.06 17.37
CA PHE A 23 6.78 -20.05 17.88
C PHE A 23 7.88 -19.42 18.78
N VAL A 24 7.88 -18.10 18.94
CA VAL A 24 9.01 -17.25 19.35
C VAL A 24 9.33 -17.24 20.87
N LYS A 25 8.81 -18.19 21.66
CA LYS A 25 9.26 -18.36 23.06
C LYS A 25 10.07 -19.64 23.20
N ASP A 26 11.35 -19.53 23.53
CA ASP A 26 12.37 -20.61 23.62
C ASP A 26 11.91 -21.87 24.37
N ASN A 27 10.96 -21.75 25.29
CA ASN A 27 10.39 -22.87 26.03
C ASN A 27 9.45 -23.76 25.21
N LYS A 28 8.95 -23.32 24.04
CA LYS A 28 8.01 -24.09 23.21
C LYS A 28 8.71 -25.21 22.41
N ILE A 29 9.88 -24.94 21.80
CA ILE A 29 10.62 -25.97 21.05
C ILE A 29 11.01 -27.14 21.94
N LYS A 30 11.48 -26.87 23.16
CA LYS A 30 11.78 -27.92 24.15
C LYS A 30 10.57 -28.81 24.44
N LYS A 31 9.34 -28.28 24.43
CA LYS A 31 8.12 -29.08 24.61
C LYS A 31 7.90 -30.02 23.44
N TYR A 32 8.01 -29.52 22.20
CA TYR A 32 7.88 -30.36 21.00
C TYR A 32 8.97 -31.44 20.90
N LEU A 33 10.22 -31.12 21.26
CA LEU A 33 11.29 -32.12 21.30
C LEU A 33 11.01 -33.26 22.30
N ASN A 34 10.25 -33.00 23.37
CA ASN A 34 9.85 -34.04 24.32
C ASN A 34 8.72 -34.93 23.82
N GLU A 35 7.99 -34.50 22.79
CA GLU A 35 6.86 -35.22 22.21
C GLU A 35 7.28 -36.07 21.00
N LEU A 36 8.56 -36.01 20.62
CA LEU A 36 9.13 -36.89 19.61
C LEU A 36 9.04 -38.34 20.07
N ASN A 37 8.64 -39.24 19.17
CA ASN A 37 8.66 -40.68 19.44
C ASN A 37 10.10 -41.23 19.36
N GLU A 38 10.29 -42.51 19.73
CA GLU A 38 11.63 -43.13 19.72
C GLU A 38 12.31 -43.05 18.35
N GLU A 39 11.59 -43.23 17.26
CA GLU A 39 12.13 -43.17 15.90
C GLU A 39 12.61 -41.77 15.51
N GLU A 40 11.89 -40.73 15.91
CA GLU A 40 12.28 -39.33 15.70
C GLU A 40 13.43 -38.91 16.62
N GLN A 41 13.43 -39.38 17.87
CA GLN A 41 14.53 -39.13 18.79
C GLN A 41 15.82 -39.78 18.31
N LYS A 42 15.77 -40.99 17.73
CA LYS A 42 16.94 -41.67 17.13
C LYS A 42 17.64 -40.83 16.06
N ILE A 43 16.93 -39.95 15.36
CA ILE A 43 17.52 -39.03 14.37
C ILE A 43 18.40 -37.98 15.06
N LEU A 44 18.05 -37.58 16.28
CA LEU A 44 18.71 -36.50 17.04
C LEU A 44 19.78 -37.00 18.02
N ILE A 45 19.71 -38.27 18.46
CA ILE A 45 20.66 -38.88 19.41
C ILE A 45 22.13 -38.77 18.94
N PRO A 46 22.48 -39.05 17.67
CA PRO A 46 23.86 -38.92 17.19
C PRO A 46 24.45 -37.50 17.28
N LEU A 47 23.59 -36.48 17.46
CA LEU A 47 23.97 -35.07 17.47
C LEU A 47 24.15 -34.53 18.91
N MET A 48 24.18 -35.43 19.90
CA MET A 48 24.28 -35.13 21.32
C MET A 48 23.22 -34.14 21.83
N VAL A 49 22.08 -33.97 21.14
CA VAL A 49 20.99 -33.10 21.61
C VAL A 49 20.47 -33.70 22.91
N ASN A 50 20.56 -32.96 24.02
CA ASN A 50 20.04 -33.42 25.32
C ASN A 50 18.52 -33.47 25.24
N LEU A 51 17.98 -34.63 24.86
CA LEU A 51 16.56 -34.91 24.88
C LEU A 51 16.15 -35.28 26.31
N PRO A 52 15.14 -34.62 26.89
CA PRO A 52 14.58 -35.03 28.17
C PRO A 52 14.05 -36.46 28.10
N PRO A 53 14.07 -37.21 29.22
CA PRO A 53 13.55 -38.58 29.25
C PRO A 53 12.09 -38.62 28.78
N THR A 54 11.73 -39.69 28.07
CA THR A 54 10.39 -40.03 27.56
C THR A 54 9.39 -40.20 28.69
N GLN A 55 8.96 -39.10 29.30
CA GLN A 55 7.84 -39.07 30.22
C GLN A 55 6.57 -38.67 29.45
N PRO A 56 5.40 -39.23 29.80
CA PRO A 56 4.12 -38.83 29.22
C PRO A 56 3.83 -37.38 29.60
N ARG A 57 4.17 -36.46 28.70
CA ARG A 57 3.96 -35.02 28.84
C ARG A 57 2.72 -34.59 28.04
N PRO A 58 2.10 -33.44 28.38
CA PRO A 58 0.96 -32.90 27.63
C PRO A 58 1.28 -32.79 26.14
N LYS A 59 0.32 -33.22 25.29
CA LYS A 59 0.44 -33.27 23.83
C LYS A 59 0.30 -31.87 23.22
N CYS A 60 1.29 -31.00 23.38
CA CYS A 60 1.28 -29.64 22.83
C CYS A 60 1.15 -29.64 21.30
N ALA A 61 1.69 -30.66 20.62
CA ALA A 61 1.56 -30.82 19.18
C ALA A 61 0.09 -30.93 18.71
N SER A 62 -0.78 -31.55 19.52
CA SER A 62 -2.21 -31.66 19.21
C SER A 62 -2.98 -30.33 19.30
N HIS A 63 -2.36 -29.30 19.84
CA HIS A 63 -2.95 -27.96 19.93
C HIS A 63 -2.36 -26.98 18.90
N LEU A 64 -1.40 -27.40 18.08
CA LEU A 64 -0.80 -26.52 17.08
C LEU A 64 -1.73 -26.39 15.86
N VAL A 65 -2.31 -25.21 15.69
CA VAL A 65 -3.24 -24.90 14.58
C VAL A 65 -2.52 -24.24 13.39
N ARG A 66 -1.45 -23.48 13.64
CA ARG A 66 -0.69 -22.74 12.63
C ARG A 66 0.80 -23.07 12.74
N LEU A 67 1.42 -23.34 11.61
CA LEU A 67 2.85 -23.60 11.49
C LEU A 67 3.46 -22.63 10.48
N ASP A 68 4.45 -21.87 10.93
CA ASP A 68 5.36 -21.13 10.07
C ASP A 68 6.73 -21.80 10.15
N LEU A 69 7.25 -22.26 9.01
CA LEU A 69 8.49 -23.04 9.00
C LEU A 69 9.73 -22.20 9.23
N HIS A 70 9.72 -20.94 8.82
CA HIS A 70 10.81 -20.02 9.11
C HIS A 70 10.88 -19.74 10.62
N ASP A 71 9.73 -19.49 11.26
CA ASP A 71 9.68 -19.31 12.72
C ASP A 71 10.18 -20.56 13.46
N LEU A 72 9.82 -21.76 13.00
CA LEU A 72 10.30 -23.02 13.57
C LEU A 72 11.83 -23.14 13.41
N TYR A 73 12.35 -22.81 12.24
CA TYR A 73 13.79 -22.83 11.96
C TYR A 73 14.56 -21.86 12.86
N VAL A 74 14.13 -20.60 12.94
CA VAL A 74 14.70 -19.56 13.80
C VAL A 74 14.64 -19.97 15.28
N ALA A 75 13.54 -20.60 15.72
CA ALA A 75 13.40 -21.06 17.09
C ALA A 75 14.36 -22.22 17.43
N CYS A 76 14.61 -23.13 16.49
CA CYS A 76 15.63 -24.17 16.64
C CYS A 76 17.05 -23.58 16.71
N ILE A 77 17.37 -22.58 15.89
CA ILE A 77 18.63 -21.83 15.96
C ILE A 77 18.80 -21.20 17.35
N LYS A 78 17.81 -20.43 17.82
CA LYS A 78 17.86 -19.76 19.12
C LYS A 78 18.05 -20.75 20.27
N LEU A 79 17.42 -21.92 20.20
CA LEU A 79 17.60 -22.98 21.19
C LEU A 79 19.05 -23.50 21.22
N LEU A 80 19.68 -23.72 20.06
CA LEU A 80 21.08 -24.16 19.99
C LEU A 80 22.06 -23.07 20.46
N ALA A 81 21.80 -21.82 20.09
CA ALA A 81 22.56 -20.65 20.56
C ALA A 81 22.52 -20.54 22.09
N ALA A 82 21.34 -20.66 22.70
CA ALA A 82 21.17 -20.62 24.15
C ALA A 82 21.91 -21.77 24.86
N GLN A 83 22.11 -22.91 24.19
CA GLN A 83 22.88 -24.04 24.70
C GLN A 83 24.40 -23.90 24.47
N LYS A 84 24.86 -22.76 23.91
CA LYS A 84 26.26 -22.50 23.53
C LYS A 84 26.82 -23.58 22.59
N ARG A 85 25.99 -24.09 21.68
CA ARG A 85 26.37 -25.12 20.70
C ARG A 85 26.71 -24.56 19.31
N PHE A 86 26.98 -23.26 19.22
CA PHE A 86 27.35 -22.60 17.97
C PHE A 86 28.85 -22.81 17.64
N CYS A 87 29.16 -23.47 16.52
CA CYS A 87 30.45 -23.60 15.85
C CYS A 87 30.27 -23.63 14.29
N GLU A 88 31.04 -22.79 13.60
CA GLU A 88 30.83 -22.15 12.28
C GLU A 88 30.57 -23.02 11.01
N CYS A 89 30.31 -24.32 11.09
CA CYS A 89 30.10 -25.13 9.86
C CYS A 89 29.26 -26.41 9.98
N GLY A 90 28.87 -26.86 11.19
CA GLY A 90 28.12 -28.11 11.40
C GLY A 90 26.62 -27.95 11.72
N GLU A 91 26.15 -26.73 11.91
CA GLU A 91 24.91 -26.44 12.64
C GLU A 91 23.63 -26.49 11.79
N LEU A 92 23.72 -26.10 10.52
CA LEU A 92 22.57 -26.14 9.60
C LEU A 92 21.99 -27.56 9.51
N ARG A 93 22.84 -28.58 9.57
CA ARG A 93 22.43 -29.98 9.58
C ARG A 93 21.69 -30.35 10.86
N ILE A 94 22.16 -29.91 12.03
CA ILE A 94 21.48 -30.19 13.31
C ILE A 94 20.11 -29.51 13.33
N VAL A 95 20.05 -28.24 12.93
CA VAL A 95 18.78 -27.50 12.85
C VAL A 95 17.83 -28.18 11.86
N SER A 96 18.29 -28.54 10.67
CA SER A 96 17.48 -29.25 9.67
C SER A 96 16.92 -30.58 10.20
N LEU A 97 17.72 -31.36 10.94
CA LEU A 97 17.27 -32.62 11.56
C LEU A 97 16.26 -32.38 12.69
N MET A 98 16.45 -31.33 13.50
CA MET A 98 15.47 -30.93 14.53
C MET A 98 14.14 -30.51 13.90
N VAL A 99 14.19 -29.65 12.88
CA VAL A 99 13.02 -29.19 12.13
C VAL A 99 12.31 -30.38 11.48
N SER A 100 13.05 -31.29 10.83
CA SER A 100 12.51 -32.51 10.22
C SER A 100 11.80 -33.40 11.23
N SER A 101 12.39 -33.62 12.41
CA SER A 101 11.81 -34.44 13.46
C SER A 101 10.52 -33.83 14.01
N ILE A 102 10.52 -32.50 14.22
CA ILE A 102 9.33 -31.77 14.68
C ILE A 102 8.22 -31.81 13.62
N ILE A 103 8.55 -31.56 12.34
CA ILE A 103 7.56 -31.64 11.24
C ILE A 103 6.96 -33.04 11.15
N LYS A 104 7.79 -34.09 11.20
CA LYS A 104 7.32 -35.48 11.19
C LYS A 104 6.36 -35.75 12.36
N MET A 105 6.67 -35.24 13.54
CA MET A 105 5.78 -35.31 14.69
C MET A 105 4.46 -34.56 14.44
N LEU A 106 4.50 -33.34 13.93
CA LEU A 106 3.31 -32.53 13.65
C LEU A 106 2.40 -33.19 12.61
N MET A 107 2.98 -33.79 11.57
CA MET A 107 2.22 -34.50 10.54
C MET A 107 1.41 -35.68 11.10
N ARG A 108 1.81 -36.26 12.24
CA ARG A 108 1.05 -37.33 12.92
C ARG A 108 -0.13 -36.83 13.76
N THR A 109 -0.21 -35.54 14.06
CA THR A 109 -1.19 -35.01 15.03
C THR A 109 -2.47 -34.46 14.41
N ASN A 110 -2.52 -34.31 13.08
CA ASN A 110 -3.69 -33.94 12.26
C ASN A 110 -4.53 -32.74 12.74
N ASN A 111 -3.93 -31.73 13.38
CA ASN A 111 -4.65 -30.53 13.85
C ASN A 111 -4.25 -29.24 13.09
N LEU A 112 -3.33 -29.35 12.14
CA LEU A 112 -2.79 -28.20 11.43
C LEU A 112 -3.83 -27.64 10.45
N GLN A 113 -4.16 -26.36 10.59
CA GLN A 113 -5.10 -25.64 9.74
C GLN A 113 -4.45 -24.55 8.89
N SER A 114 -3.26 -24.07 9.26
CA SER A 114 -2.53 -23.05 8.51
C SER A 114 -1.04 -23.40 8.40
N LEU A 115 -0.49 -23.30 7.20
CA LEU A 115 0.92 -23.54 6.89
C LEU A 115 1.49 -22.35 6.12
N SER A 116 2.62 -21.83 6.59
CA SER A 116 3.35 -20.72 5.99
C SER A 116 4.77 -21.16 5.66
N LEU A 117 5.19 -20.90 4.42
CA LEU A 117 6.52 -21.23 3.89
C LEU A 117 7.20 -19.94 3.40
N LEU A 118 8.39 -19.68 3.90
CA LEU A 118 9.30 -18.68 3.35
C LEU A 118 10.46 -19.40 2.65
N ILE A 119 10.65 -19.09 1.38
CA ILE A 119 11.74 -19.61 0.56
C ILE A 119 12.66 -18.44 0.22
N SER A 120 13.85 -18.44 0.79
CA SER A 120 14.93 -17.52 0.44
C SER A 120 16.26 -18.28 0.35
N GLY A 121 17.28 -17.66 -0.25
CA GLY A 121 18.58 -18.31 -0.46
C GLY A 121 19.19 -18.90 0.83
N ASP A 122 19.05 -18.16 1.92
CA ASP A 122 19.63 -18.48 3.24
C ASP A 122 18.81 -19.49 4.06
N GLU A 123 17.53 -19.70 3.72
CA GLU A 123 16.68 -20.65 4.46
C GLU A 123 17.02 -22.08 4.05
N PRO A 124 17.01 -23.09 4.95
CA PRO A 124 17.28 -24.47 4.56
C PRO A 124 16.19 -25.01 3.61
N ASP A 125 16.50 -26.10 2.91
CA ASP A 125 15.45 -26.86 2.20
C ASP A 125 14.48 -27.50 3.21
N LEU A 126 13.28 -27.86 2.73
CA LEU A 126 12.35 -28.66 3.50
C LEU A 126 12.94 -30.04 3.82
N PRO A 127 12.43 -30.68 4.88
CA PRO A 127 12.61 -32.12 5.04
C PRO A 127 12.12 -32.87 3.81
N GLU A 128 12.64 -34.07 3.61
CA GLU A 128 12.29 -34.92 2.48
C GLU A 128 10.77 -35.07 2.31
N SER A 129 10.29 -34.92 1.07
CA SER A 129 8.87 -34.76 0.75
C SER A 129 7.99 -35.93 1.21
N TYR A 130 8.56 -37.13 1.37
CA TYR A 130 7.85 -38.33 1.84
C TYR A 130 7.27 -38.18 3.25
N ILE A 131 7.82 -37.27 4.07
CA ILE A 131 7.32 -37.02 5.44
C ILE A 131 5.89 -36.50 5.40
N PHE A 132 5.53 -35.76 4.35
CA PHE A 132 4.21 -35.17 4.18
C PHE A 132 3.18 -36.15 3.58
N SER A 133 3.64 -37.25 2.96
CA SER A 133 2.79 -38.23 2.25
C SER A 133 2.50 -39.51 3.04
N SER A 134 2.76 -39.55 4.35
CA SER A 134 2.47 -40.72 5.19
C SER A 134 0.96 -40.94 5.40
N SER A 135 0.55 -42.17 5.74
CA SER A 135 -0.80 -42.76 5.61
C SER A 135 -2.00 -42.03 6.25
N GLN A 136 -1.76 -40.98 7.04
CA GLN A 136 -2.75 -39.94 7.35
C GLN A 136 -2.04 -38.59 7.20
N PRO A 137 -2.20 -37.87 6.09
CA PRO A 137 -1.52 -36.60 5.92
C PRO A 137 -2.05 -35.63 6.97
N GLY A 138 -1.17 -35.17 7.87
CA GLY A 138 -1.49 -34.12 8.85
C GLY A 138 -1.88 -32.79 8.22
N LEU A 139 -1.82 -32.70 6.89
CA LEU A 139 -2.27 -31.60 6.06
C LEU A 139 -3.73 -31.76 5.58
N SER A 140 -4.39 -32.89 5.86
CA SER A 140 -5.80 -33.10 5.44
C SER A 140 -6.77 -32.07 6.03
N ASN A 141 -6.43 -31.48 7.17
CA ASN A 141 -7.19 -30.42 7.83
C ASN A 141 -6.71 -28.99 7.47
N LEU A 142 -5.75 -28.86 6.55
CA LEU A 142 -5.19 -27.57 6.15
C LEU A 142 -6.25 -26.74 5.42
N ARG A 143 -6.44 -25.50 5.86
CA ARG A 143 -7.39 -24.52 5.32
C ARG A 143 -6.72 -23.29 4.74
N SER A 144 -5.53 -22.96 5.20
CA SER A 144 -4.77 -21.79 4.80
C SER A 144 -3.35 -22.19 4.42
N PHE A 145 -2.91 -21.76 3.24
CA PHE A 145 -1.56 -21.96 2.75
C PHE A 145 -0.96 -20.63 2.30
N HIS A 146 0.20 -20.29 2.85
CA HIS A 146 0.94 -19.09 2.51
C HIS A 146 2.34 -19.46 2.02
N LEU A 147 2.70 -18.93 0.86
CA LEU A 147 4.01 -19.14 0.25
C LEU A 147 4.64 -17.80 -0.10
N VAL A 148 5.82 -17.55 0.46
CA VAL A 148 6.65 -16.39 0.18
C VAL A 148 7.92 -16.86 -0.52
N LEU A 149 8.23 -16.34 -1.71
CA LEU A 149 9.46 -16.62 -2.45
C LEU A 149 10.26 -15.33 -2.61
N LYS A 150 11.49 -15.32 -2.08
CA LYS A 150 12.42 -14.18 -2.14
C LYS A 150 13.67 -14.53 -2.94
N ASP A 151 13.73 -14.02 -4.16
CA ASP A 151 14.93 -13.90 -5.03
C ASP A 151 15.83 -15.14 -5.05
N THR A 152 15.23 -16.32 -5.02
CA THR A 152 15.95 -17.60 -5.01
C THR A 152 15.27 -18.63 -5.88
N LEU A 153 16.07 -19.58 -6.38
CA LEU A 153 15.55 -20.80 -6.97
C LEU A 153 14.89 -21.66 -5.88
N ILE A 154 13.79 -22.31 -6.24
CA ILE A 154 13.11 -23.28 -5.37
C ILE A 154 13.99 -24.51 -5.20
N LYS A 155 14.17 -24.94 -3.96
CA LYS A 155 14.97 -26.13 -3.61
C LYS A 155 14.18 -27.42 -3.88
N VAL A 156 14.90 -28.53 -4.03
CA VAL A 156 14.33 -29.79 -4.54
C VAL A 156 13.20 -30.31 -3.65
N ASN A 157 13.38 -30.34 -2.32
CA ASN A 157 12.34 -30.90 -1.45
C ASN A 157 11.12 -29.99 -1.38
N ILE A 158 11.31 -28.67 -1.42
CA ILE A 158 10.20 -27.72 -1.57
C ILE A 158 9.44 -27.97 -2.86
N ARG A 159 10.15 -28.18 -3.97
CA ARG A 159 9.51 -28.40 -5.25
C ARG A 159 8.66 -29.66 -5.23
N GLU A 160 9.22 -30.78 -4.77
CA GLU A 160 8.48 -32.03 -4.60
C GLU A 160 7.27 -31.89 -3.66
N PHE A 161 7.40 -31.08 -2.62
CA PHE A 161 6.29 -30.78 -1.71
C PHE A 161 5.18 -30.01 -2.42
N ILE A 162 5.50 -28.94 -3.14
CA ILE A 162 4.54 -28.14 -3.92
C ILE A 162 3.83 -29.02 -4.96
N ASP A 163 4.57 -29.89 -5.65
CA ASP A 163 4.01 -30.80 -6.66
C ASP A 163 2.99 -31.79 -6.07
N LYS A 164 3.23 -32.28 -4.84
CA LYS A 164 2.33 -33.22 -4.15
C LYS A 164 1.19 -32.54 -3.40
N LEU A 165 1.31 -31.25 -3.09
CA LEU A 165 0.36 -30.53 -2.24
C LEU A 165 -1.11 -30.64 -2.69
N PRO A 166 -1.45 -30.61 -3.99
CA PRO A 166 -2.83 -30.80 -4.45
C PRO A 166 -3.45 -32.14 -4.00
N GLU A 167 -2.66 -33.20 -3.90
CA GLU A 167 -3.09 -34.53 -3.47
C GLU A 167 -3.17 -34.63 -1.93
N LEU A 168 -2.34 -33.88 -1.22
CA LEU A 168 -2.25 -33.90 0.24
C LEU A 168 -3.33 -33.04 0.90
N CYS A 169 -3.76 -31.96 0.25
CA CYS A 169 -4.83 -31.09 0.71
C CYS A 169 -5.66 -30.50 -0.44
N SER A 170 -6.95 -30.80 -0.44
CA SER A 170 -7.94 -30.35 -1.45
C SER A 170 -8.99 -29.39 -0.90
N ASN A 171 -8.87 -28.97 0.36
CA ASN A 171 -9.86 -28.15 1.06
C ASN A 171 -9.28 -26.83 1.59
N LEU A 172 -8.28 -26.28 0.90
CA LEU A 172 -7.79 -24.94 1.20
C LEU A 172 -8.88 -23.92 0.88
N ARG A 173 -9.12 -23.04 1.85
CA ARG A 173 -10.06 -21.91 1.77
C ARG A 173 -9.35 -20.60 1.55
N GLU A 174 -8.06 -20.54 1.88
CA GLU A 174 -7.21 -19.38 1.73
C GLU A 174 -5.86 -19.80 1.13
N ILE A 175 -5.49 -19.14 0.04
CA ILE A 175 -4.16 -19.25 -0.56
C ILE A 175 -3.57 -17.86 -0.66
N ALA A 176 -2.34 -17.71 -0.20
CA ALA A 176 -1.57 -16.49 -0.33
C ALA A 176 -0.21 -16.80 -0.97
N PHE A 177 0.09 -16.11 -2.07
CA PHE A 177 1.33 -16.22 -2.82
C PHE A 177 2.00 -14.84 -2.86
N ASP A 178 3.22 -14.77 -2.36
CA ASP A 178 4.02 -13.54 -2.32
C ASP A 178 5.38 -13.79 -2.99
N PHE A 179 5.55 -13.25 -4.19
CA PHE A 179 6.73 -13.46 -5.03
C PHE A 179 7.44 -12.12 -5.25
N SER A 180 8.74 -12.09 -4.95
CA SER A 180 9.60 -10.95 -5.27
C SER A 180 9.77 -10.74 -6.79
N ASP A 181 10.56 -9.75 -7.20
CA ASP A 181 10.71 -9.27 -8.59
C ASP A 181 11.20 -10.33 -9.61
N ASN A 182 11.51 -11.56 -9.17
CA ASN A 182 12.01 -12.63 -10.02
C ASN A 182 10.89 -13.58 -10.48
N ASP A 183 10.90 -13.91 -11.77
CA ASP A 183 9.88 -14.81 -12.33
C ASP A 183 10.11 -16.24 -11.83
N THR A 184 9.03 -16.89 -11.41
CA THR A 184 9.07 -18.33 -11.17
C THR A 184 9.25 -19.06 -12.49
N ASP A 185 10.05 -20.12 -12.51
CA ASP A 185 10.18 -20.96 -13.70
C ASP A 185 8.80 -21.54 -14.09
N ASP A 186 8.63 -21.86 -15.38
CA ASP A 186 7.34 -22.29 -15.92
C ASP A 186 6.81 -23.56 -15.25
N ALA A 187 7.71 -24.45 -14.84
CA ALA A 187 7.33 -25.65 -14.12
C ALA A 187 6.79 -25.26 -12.74
N THR A 188 7.41 -24.33 -12.03
CA THR A 188 6.98 -23.88 -10.69
C THR A 188 5.62 -23.21 -10.77
N THR A 189 5.46 -22.31 -11.73
CA THR A 189 4.18 -21.65 -11.98
C THR A 189 3.09 -22.68 -12.26
N SER A 190 3.38 -23.74 -13.03
CA SER A 190 2.42 -24.81 -13.33
C SER A 190 2.00 -25.59 -12.08
N SER A 191 2.93 -25.93 -11.18
CA SER A 191 2.63 -26.62 -9.93
C SER A 191 1.86 -25.74 -8.94
N LEU A 192 2.16 -24.45 -8.88
CA LEU A 192 1.41 -23.51 -8.06
C LEU A 192 -0.01 -23.29 -8.60
N THR A 193 -0.20 -23.27 -9.92
CA THR A 193 -1.54 -23.23 -10.50
C THR A 193 -2.33 -24.51 -10.22
N SER A 194 -1.71 -25.70 -10.22
CA SER A 194 -2.42 -26.94 -9.92
C SER A 194 -2.92 -26.99 -8.47
N ILE A 195 -2.20 -26.36 -7.53
CA ILE A 195 -2.69 -26.15 -6.17
C ILE A 195 -4.00 -25.38 -6.21
N ILE A 196 -4.06 -24.22 -6.89
CA ILE A 196 -5.29 -23.41 -7.01
C ILE A 196 -6.42 -24.23 -7.65
N SER A 197 -6.13 -24.95 -8.74
CA SER A 197 -7.11 -25.78 -9.48
C SER A 197 -7.76 -26.85 -8.60
N ALA A 198 -7.00 -27.43 -7.66
CA ALA A 198 -7.48 -28.49 -6.79
C ALA A 198 -8.42 -28.01 -5.66
N GLN A 199 -8.55 -26.69 -5.42
CA GLN A 199 -9.32 -26.17 -4.30
C GLN A 199 -10.72 -25.72 -4.70
N GLU A 200 -11.72 -26.60 -4.60
CA GLU A 200 -13.11 -26.27 -4.96
C GLU A 200 -13.73 -25.19 -4.06
N HIS A 201 -13.29 -25.14 -2.80
CA HIS A 201 -13.83 -24.24 -1.77
C HIS A 201 -12.92 -23.04 -1.46
N LEU A 202 -12.05 -22.66 -2.41
CA LEU A 202 -11.18 -21.50 -2.25
C LEU A 202 -12.02 -20.22 -2.12
N SER A 203 -11.95 -19.58 -0.95
CA SER A 203 -12.73 -18.40 -0.60
C SER A 203 -11.91 -17.11 -0.64
N THR A 204 -10.61 -17.19 -0.35
CA THR A 204 -9.70 -16.05 -0.32
C THR A 204 -8.45 -16.37 -1.12
N PHE A 205 -8.08 -15.49 -2.04
CA PHE A 205 -6.85 -15.58 -2.81
C PHE A 205 -6.08 -14.28 -2.73
N ILE A 206 -4.81 -14.37 -2.32
CA ILE A 206 -3.89 -13.23 -2.21
C ILE A 206 -2.71 -13.51 -3.14
N LEU A 207 -2.41 -12.57 -4.01
CA LEU A 207 -1.28 -12.64 -4.93
C LEU A 207 -0.49 -11.35 -4.90
N SER A 208 0.79 -11.45 -4.55
CA SER A 208 1.80 -10.40 -4.76
C SER A 208 2.77 -10.91 -5.83
N CYS A 209 2.77 -10.31 -7.03
CA CYS A 209 3.60 -10.79 -8.14
C CYS A 209 3.71 -9.75 -9.28
N ARG A 210 4.92 -9.22 -9.48
CA ARG A 210 5.21 -8.24 -10.55
C ARG A 210 5.50 -8.84 -11.92
N THR A 211 5.59 -10.17 -12.00
CA THR A 211 6.07 -10.88 -13.20
C THR A 211 4.92 -11.30 -14.13
N ALA A 212 5.26 -11.80 -15.31
CA ALA A 212 4.25 -12.25 -16.28
C ALA A 212 3.48 -13.51 -15.78
N SER A 213 4.06 -14.27 -14.85
CA SER A 213 3.42 -15.44 -14.23
C SER A 213 2.13 -15.10 -13.49
N ALA A 214 1.95 -13.85 -13.03
CA ALA A 214 0.70 -13.35 -12.46
C ALA A 214 -0.53 -13.67 -13.33
N GLN A 215 -0.37 -13.61 -14.65
CA GLN A 215 -1.43 -13.94 -15.60
C GLN A 215 -1.94 -15.38 -15.43
N ARG A 216 -1.05 -16.35 -15.21
CA ARG A 216 -1.39 -17.78 -15.11
C ARG A 216 -2.19 -18.05 -13.84
N TYR A 217 -1.75 -17.48 -12.71
CA TYR A 217 -2.49 -17.57 -11.44
C TYR A 217 -3.90 -16.96 -11.53
N ILE A 218 -4.01 -15.76 -12.10
CA ILE A 218 -5.30 -15.07 -12.23
C ILE A 218 -6.25 -15.83 -13.18
N SER A 219 -5.72 -16.40 -14.26
CA SER A 219 -6.54 -17.17 -15.22
C SER A 219 -7.21 -18.38 -14.58
N GLU A 220 -6.52 -19.02 -13.63
CA GLU A 220 -6.99 -20.22 -12.94
C GLU A 220 -8.20 -19.94 -12.03
N LEU A 221 -8.34 -18.70 -11.54
CA LEU A 221 -9.45 -18.27 -10.69
C LEU A 221 -10.82 -18.36 -11.39
N SER A 222 -10.87 -18.39 -12.74
CA SER A 222 -12.13 -18.49 -13.50
C SER A 222 -13.00 -19.69 -13.12
N SER A 223 -12.37 -20.75 -12.62
CA SER A 223 -13.03 -21.99 -12.22
C SER A 223 -13.48 -21.97 -10.74
N ARG A 224 -13.10 -20.95 -9.96
CA ARG A 224 -13.33 -20.86 -8.51
C ARG A 224 -14.63 -20.11 -8.21
N ARG A 225 -15.73 -20.85 -8.13
CA ARG A 225 -17.08 -20.30 -7.88
C ARG A 225 -17.28 -19.76 -6.46
N GLU A 226 -16.51 -20.29 -5.50
CA GLU A 226 -16.61 -19.95 -4.07
C GLU A 226 -15.72 -18.77 -3.65
N LEU A 227 -14.96 -18.19 -4.59
CA LEU A 227 -14.05 -17.09 -4.29
C LEU A 227 -14.83 -15.83 -3.89
N LYS A 228 -14.56 -15.34 -2.67
CA LYS A 228 -15.17 -14.15 -2.07
C LYS A 228 -14.21 -12.97 -2.00
N ASN A 229 -12.95 -13.23 -1.66
CA ASN A 229 -11.95 -12.19 -1.43
C ASN A 229 -10.77 -12.40 -2.37
N LEU A 230 -10.47 -11.38 -3.17
CA LEU A 230 -9.33 -11.34 -4.06
C LEU A 230 -8.43 -10.16 -3.71
N HIS A 231 -7.17 -10.42 -3.39
CA HIS A 231 -6.17 -9.40 -3.13
C HIS A 231 -5.07 -9.52 -4.17
N LEU A 232 -4.87 -8.46 -4.95
CA LEU A 232 -3.86 -8.33 -5.99
C LEU A 232 -2.90 -7.22 -5.58
N ASN A 233 -1.75 -7.60 -5.06
CA ASN A 233 -0.70 -6.69 -4.65
C ASN A 233 0.41 -6.67 -5.69
N GLU A 234 1.00 -5.50 -5.94
CA GLU A 234 2.19 -5.37 -6.78
C GLU A 234 2.07 -6.02 -8.17
N ILE A 235 0.87 -6.03 -8.76
CA ILE A 235 0.64 -6.67 -10.05
C ILE A 235 0.97 -5.71 -11.19
N ASP A 236 1.75 -6.15 -12.19
CA ASP A 236 1.90 -5.42 -13.45
C ASP A 236 0.80 -5.83 -14.45
N PHE A 237 -0.33 -5.12 -14.43
CA PHE A 237 -1.46 -5.37 -15.33
C PHE A 237 -1.15 -5.13 -16.81
N SER A 238 -0.04 -4.46 -17.15
CA SER A 238 0.38 -4.32 -18.55
C SER A 238 0.82 -5.66 -19.16
N ARG A 239 1.17 -6.63 -18.31
CA ARG A 239 1.60 -7.99 -18.68
C ARG A 239 0.46 -9.00 -18.61
N ILE A 240 -0.74 -8.59 -18.19
CA ILE A 240 -1.87 -9.49 -18.03
C ILE A 240 -2.83 -9.32 -19.19
N SER A 241 -3.07 -10.42 -19.91
CA SER A 241 -4.06 -10.44 -20.98
C SER A 241 -5.47 -10.16 -20.45
N ILE A 242 -6.29 -9.53 -21.27
CA ILE A 242 -7.66 -9.25 -20.88
C ILE A 242 -8.51 -10.50 -20.63
N ASN A 243 -8.21 -11.58 -21.34
CA ASN A 243 -8.91 -12.85 -21.16
C ASN A 243 -8.69 -13.41 -19.76
N SER A 244 -7.50 -13.20 -19.20
CA SER A 244 -7.17 -13.58 -17.82
C SER A 244 -7.93 -12.72 -16.81
N LEU A 245 -8.09 -11.41 -17.04
CA LEU A 245 -8.89 -10.56 -16.14
C LEU A 245 -10.39 -10.88 -16.21
N ASN A 246 -10.87 -11.29 -17.38
CA ASN A 246 -12.23 -11.81 -17.52
C ASN A 246 -12.47 -13.09 -16.72
N ALA A 247 -11.42 -13.79 -16.27
CA ALA A 247 -11.55 -14.90 -15.31
C ALA A 247 -12.17 -14.43 -13.99
N ILE A 248 -11.71 -13.28 -13.48
CA ILE A 248 -12.19 -12.71 -12.21
C ILE A 248 -13.69 -12.37 -12.30
N LEU A 249 -14.15 -11.91 -13.47
CA LEU A 249 -15.57 -11.59 -13.70
C LEU A 249 -16.49 -12.83 -13.64
N LYS A 250 -15.93 -14.04 -13.78
CA LYS A 250 -16.70 -15.30 -13.69
C LYS A 250 -16.86 -15.77 -12.24
N CYS A 251 -16.17 -15.16 -11.28
CA CYS A 251 -16.34 -15.47 -9.86
C CYS A 251 -17.65 -14.84 -9.37
N GLU A 252 -18.74 -15.62 -9.36
CA GLU A 252 -20.09 -15.14 -9.04
C GLU A 252 -20.26 -14.67 -7.59
N ARG A 253 -19.47 -15.24 -6.67
CA ARG A 253 -19.53 -14.98 -5.23
C ARG A 253 -18.47 -13.99 -4.75
N LEU A 254 -17.80 -13.31 -5.68
CA LEU A 254 -16.75 -12.35 -5.35
C LEU A 254 -17.36 -11.12 -4.67
N GLU A 255 -17.04 -10.95 -3.41
CA GLU A 255 -17.53 -9.88 -2.53
C GLU A 255 -16.51 -8.73 -2.53
N GLN A 256 -15.22 -9.02 -2.36
CA GLN A 256 -14.17 -8.01 -2.24
C GLN A 256 -13.03 -8.22 -3.25
N ILE A 257 -12.63 -7.13 -3.90
CA ILE A 257 -11.38 -7.05 -4.69
C ILE A 257 -10.55 -5.92 -4.12
N THR A 258 -9.33 -6.24 -3.67
CA THR A 258 -8.34 -5.26 -3.22
C THR A 258 -7.20 -5.25 -4.22
N ILE A 259 -6.88 -4.07 -4.77
CA ILE A 259 -5.73 -3.87 -5.64
C ILE A 259 -4.81 -2.84 -4.97
N SER A 260 -3.55 -3.20 -4.76
CA SER A 260 -2.54 -2.33 -4.14
C SER A 260 -1.22 -2.37 -4.90
N GLU A 261 -0.49 -1.24 -4.92
CA GLU A 261 0.90 -1.14 -5.40
C GLU A 261 1.12 -1.66 -6.83
N SER A 262 0.05 -1.68 -7.64
CA SER A 262 -0.01 -2.33 -8.95
C SER A 262 0.22 -1.34 -10.10
N HIS A 263 0.79 -1.84 -11.20
CA HIS A 263 1.19 -1.07 -12.38
C HIS A 263 0.32 -1.42 -13.59
N GLY A 264 0.38 -0.63 -14.67
CA GLY A 264 -0.27 -0.96 -15.95
C GLY A 264 -1.79 -0.76 -16.01
N ILE A 265 -2.42 -0.23 -14.97
CA ILE A 265 -3.83 0.20 -15.00
C ILE A 265 -3.90 1.62 -15.58
N SER A 266 -3.92 1.76 -16.91
CA SER A 266 -4.11 3.07 -17.55
C SER A 266 -5.59 3.35 -17.83
N TYR A 267 -6.16 4.39 -17.21
CA TYR A 267 -7.46 4.93 -17.60
C TYR A 267 -7.31 5.72 -18.91
N ASN A 268 -8.01 5.33 -19.98
CA ASN A 268 -8.00 6.07 -21.25
C ASN A 268 -9.28 6.90 -21.40
N PRO A 269 -9.25 8.22 -21.17
CA PRO A 269 -10.43 9.09 -21.26
C PRO A 269 -10.87 9.39 -22.70
N HIS A 270 -10.07 9.06 -23.72
CA HIS A 270 -10.35 9.44 -25.11
C HIS A 270 -11.10 8.37 -25.93
N TYR A 271 -11.32 7.18 -25.38
CA TYR A 271 -12.15 6.16 -26.02
C TYR A 271 -13.56 6.17 -25.45
N GLN A 272 -14.40 7.05 -25.99
CA GLN A 272 -15.85 6.97 -25.77
C GLN A 272 -16.47 5.68 -26.35
N TYR A 273 -15.74 4.86 -27.12
CA TYR A 273 -16.26 3.61 -27.70
C TYR A 273 -15.28 2.42 -27.83
N SER A 274 -14.18 2.37 -27.09
CA SER A 274 -13.44 1.10 -26.93
C SER A 274 -12.58 1.06 -25.67
N TYR A 275 -13.23 1.06 -24.51
CA TYR A 275 -12.78 0.07 -23.53
C TYR A 275 -13.06 -1.31 -24.14
N PRO A 276 -12.25 -2.34 -23.90
CA PRO A 276 -12.86 -3.64 -23.82
C PRO A 276 -13.97 -3.51 -22.76
N ARG A 277 -15.23 -3.68 -23.18
CA ARG A 277 -16.46 -3.40 -22.40
C ARG A 277 -16.46 -3.94 -20.96
N ASP A 278 -15.52 -4.83 -20.64
CA ASP A 278 -15.47 -5.65 -19.46
C ASP A 278 -14.62 -5.07 -18.31
N PHE A 279 -13.62 -4.21 -18.55
CA PHE A 279 -12.92 -3.53 -17.43
C PHE A 279 -13.85 -2.54 -16.70
N SER A 280 -14.69 -1.86 -17.49
CA SER A 280 -15.77 -1.02 -16.97
C SER A 280 -16.84 -1.86 -16.24
N ARG A 281 -17.04 -3.14 -16.62
CA ARG A 281 -17.91 -4.07 -15.88
C ARG A 281 -17.26 -4.56 -14.59
N LEU A 282 -15.93 -4.73 -14.55
CA LEU A 282 -15.19 -5.10 -13.34
C LEU A 282 -15.28 -3.99 -12.30
N TYR A 283 -15.03 -2.74 -12.73
CA TYR A 283 -15.25 -1.55 -11.91
C TYR A 283 -16.70 -1.38 -11.49
N ARG A 284 -17.67 -1.55 -12.41
CA ARG A 284 -19.10 -1.39 -12.13
C ARG A 284 -19.63 -2.48 -11.19
N ARG A 285 -19.28 -3.75 -11.42
CA ARG A 285 -19.68 -4.88 -10.57
C ARG A 285 -19.03 -4.81 -9.19
N ALA A 286 -17.78 -4.33 -9.09
CA ALA A 286 -17.14 -4.04 -7.81
C ALA A 286 -17.86 -2.91 -7.05
N ALA A 287 -18.21 -1.82 -7.74
CA ALA A 287 -18.97 -0.70 -7.16
C ALA A 287 -20.43 -1.06 -6.79
N GLU A 288 -21.05 -2.01 -7.49
CA GLU A 288 -22.42 -2.45 -7.26
C GLU A 288 -22.55 -3.49 -6.13
N ASN A 289 -21.48 -4.24 -5.79
CA ASN A 289 -21.58 -5.38 -4.85
C ASN A 289 -20.87 -5.21 -3.49
N SER A 290 -19.91 -4.29 -3.29
CA SER A 290 -19.27 -4.01 -1.97
C SER A 290 -18.29 -2.83 -1.97
N GLU A 291 -17.87 -2.36 -0.79
CA GLU A 291 -16.83 -1.33 -0.57
C GLU A 291 -15.51 -1.68 -1.27
N ILE A 292 -15.11 -0.89 -2.27
CA ILE A 292 -13.71 -0.87 -2.71
C ILE A 292 -12.92 -0.09 -1.66
N VAL A 293 -12.34 -0.81 -0.70
CA VAL A 293 -11.38 -0.21 0.23
C VAL A 293 -10.04 -0.05 -0.48
N PHE A 294 -9.87 1.08 -1.17
CA PHE A 294 -8.53 1.56 -1.48
C PHE A 294 -7.88 1.97 -0.15
N THR A 295 -6.96 1.16 0.36
CA THR A 295 -6.24 1.46 1.61
C THR A 295 -5.38 2.72 1.46
N ARG A 296 -5.26 3.48 2.55
CA ARG A 296 -4.69 4.84 2.64
C ARG A 296 -3.30 5.05 2.02
N SER A 297 -2.50 3.99 1.86
CA SER A 297 -1.20 4.05 1.19
C SER A 297 -1.31 4.32 -0.32
N ASN A 298 -2.42 3.93 -0.96
CA ASN A 298 -2.71 4.27 -2.36
C ASN A 298 -3.57 5.53 -2.51
N ILE A 299 -4.09 6.10 -1.42
CA ILE A 299 -4.92 7.32 -1.50
C ILE A 299 -4.06 8.52 -1.89
N TYR A 300 -2.77 8.56 -1.52
CA TYR A 300 -1.88 9.64 -1.96
C TYR A 300 -1.34 9.49 -3.39
N GLU A 301 -1.29 8.27 -3.95
CA GLU A 301 -0.88 8.07 -5.36
C GLU A 301 -2.06 8.09 -6.36
N ILE A 302 -3.28 7.73 -5.94
CA ILE A 302 -4.48 7.85 -6.79
C ILE A 302 -4.91 9.32 -6.96
N TYR A 303 -4.47 10.24 -6.10
CA TYR A 303 -4.60 11.69 -6.34
C TYR A 303 -3.60 12.25 -7.36
N ASN A 304 -2.78 11.42 -7.99
CA ASN A 304 -2.06 11.81 -9.20
C ASN A 304 -2.95 11.58 -10.43
N ILE A 305 -4.12 12.27 -10.46
CA ILE A 305 -4.89 12.48 -11.68
C ILE A 305 -3.98 13.25 -12.66
N ARG A 306 -3.21 12.49 -13.44
CA ARG A 306 -2.45 12.95 -14.62
C ARG A 306 -3.36 13.20 -15.82
N ASP A 307 -4.66 13.40 -15.59
CA ASP A 307 -5.58 13.95 -16.58
C ASP A 307 -5.88 15.42 -16.23
N PRO A 308 -5.15 16.38 -16.85
CA PRO A 308 -5.41 17.81 -16.69
C PRO A 308 -6.87 18.18 -17.01
N SER A 309 -7.55 17.43 -17.87
CA SER A 309 -8.91 17.73 -18.32
C SER A 309 -9.95 17.38 -17.26
N LEU A 310 -9.78 16.26 -16.53
CA LEU A 310 -10.65 15.89 -15.42
C LEU A 310 -10.41 16.78 -14.19
N ARG A 311 -9.15 17.12 -13.89
CA ARG A 311 -8.82 18.14 -12.88
C ARG A 311 -9.42 19.49 -13.25
N ALA A 312 -9.36 19.89 -14.52
CA ALA A 312 -9.98 21.11 -14.98
C ALA A 312 -11.50 21.06 -14.87
N LYS A 313 -12.14 19.92 -15.16
CA LYS A 313 -13.60 19.73 -15.05
C LYS A 313 -14.10 19.72 -13.61
N LEU A 314 -13.47 18.96 -12.72
CA LEU A 314 -13.79 18.94 -11.29
C LEU A 314 -13.51 20.29 -10.64
N ARG A 315 -12.43 20.96 -11.03
CA ARG A 315 -12.22 22.36 -10.63
C ARG A 315 -13.36 23.21 -11.16
N TRP A 316 -13.64 23.17 -12.46
CA TRP A 316 -14.72 23.94 -13.11
C TRP A 316 -16.08 23.81 -12.41
N GLU A 317 -16.45 22.58 -12.05
CA GLU A 317 -17.70 22.25 -11.36
C GLU A 317 -17.73 22.73 -9.89
N ASN A 318 -16.59 22.71 -9.18
CA ASN A 318 -16.48 23.15 -7.79
C ASN A 318 -16.18 24.65 -7.62
N GLY A 319 -15.98 25.38 -8.71
CA GLY A 319 -15.54 26.77 -8.67
C GLY A 319 -14.03 26.92 -8.40
N PRO A 320 -13.46 28.13 -8.58
CA PRO A 320 -12.06 28.38 -8.30
C PRO A 320 -11.78 28.22 -6.79
N PRO A 321 -10.58 27.77 -6.40
CA PRO A 321 -10.23 27.59 -4.99
C PRO A 321 -10.30 28.93 -4.25
N LEU A 322 -10.96 28.88 -3.07
CA LEU A 322 -11.02 29.98 -2.13
C LEU A 322 -9.62 30.54 -1.83
N LEU A 323 -9.55 31.85 -1.66
CA LEU A 323 -8.36 32.47 -1.07
C LEU A 323 -8.46 32.27 0.45
N GLU A 324 -7.53 31.52 1.03
CA GLU A 324 -7.51 31.29 2.47
C GLU A 324 -7.01 32.52 3.21
N ALA A 325 -7.50 32.75 4.44
CA ALA A 325 -7.13 33.93 5.24
C ALA A 325 -5.62 34.06 5.47
N LYS A 326 -4.93 32.92 5.63
CA LYS A 326 -3.47 32.87 5.77
C LYS A 326 -2.72 33.40 4.54
N ASP A 327 -3.37 33.43 3.39
CA ASP A 327 -2.80 33.86 2.11
C ASP A 327 -3.22 35.30 1.72
N TYR A 328 -4.00 36.00 2.55
CA TYR A 328 -4.48 37.36 2.25
C TYR A 328 -3.36 38.39 2.11
N TRP A 329 -2.24 38.19 2.81
CA TRP A 329 -1.11 39.13 2.75
C TRP A 329 -0.52 39.24 1.34
N ARG A 330 -0.49 38.14 0.57
CA ARG A 330 0.18 38.07 -0.73
C ARG A 330 -0.43 39.00 -1.78
N PRO A 331 -1.74 38.94 -2.12
CA PRO A 331 -2.32 39.87 -3.06
C PRO A 331 -2.26 41.33 -2.58
N ARG A 332 -2.29 41.57 -1.26
CA ARG A 332 -2.15 42.93 -0.70
C ARG A 332 -0.75 43.48 -0.92
N TYR A 333 0.28 42.66 -0.72
CA TYR A 333 1.67 42.99 -0.98
C TYR A 333 1.93 43.21 -2.48
N GLU A 334 1.53 42.27 -3.33
CA GLU A 334 1.77 42.34 -4.78
C GLU A 334 1.17 43.62 -5.40
N ILE A 335 -0.01 44.05 -4.95
CA ILE A 335 -0.65 45.27 -5.42
C ILE A 335 0.01 46.54 -4.86
N ALA A 336 0.43 46.52 -3.59
CA ALA A 336 1.14 47.65 -2.99
C ALA A 336 2.48 47.90 -3.70
N ASP A 337 3.20 46.82 -4.03
CA ASP A 337 4.47 46.86 -4.76
C ASP A 337 4.28 47.41 -6.18
N LEU A 338 3.30 46.89 -6.94
CA LEU A 338 3.00 47.38 -8.28
C LEU A 338 2.53 48.83 -8.32
N LEU A 339 1.80 49.29 -7.29
CA LEU A 339 1.41 50.69 -7.18
C LEU A 339 2.62 51.59 -6.94
N ARG A 340 3.61 51.12 -6.15
CA ARG A 340 4.86 51.84 -5.93
C ARG A 340 5.69 51.92 -7.21
N ASP A 341 5.88 50.80 -7.90
CA ASP A 341 6.57 50.78 -9.20
C ASP A 341 5.93 51.76 -10.20
N LEU A 342 4.60 51.85 -10.18
CA LEU A 342 3.84 52.76 -11.04
C LEU A 342 3.97 54.23 -10.62
N GLU A 343 4.14 54.51 -9.32
CA GLU A 343 4.38 55.85 -8.78
C GLU A 343 5.81 56.33 -9.05
N ASP A 344 6.78 55.42 -8.99
CA ASP A 344 8.20 55.67 -9.24
C ASP A 344 8.50 55.80 -10.75
N CYS A 345 7.57 55.39 -11.61
CA CYS A 345 7.73 55.44 -13.05
C CYS A 345 7.61 56.89 -13.59
N ASP A 346 8.66 57.35 -14.28
CA ASP A 346 8.66 58.61 -15.00
C ASP A 346 7.82 58.52 -16.28
N PHE A 347 6.51 58.70 -16.12
CA PHE A 347 5.54 58.59 -17.21
C PHE A 347 5.71 59.63 -18.32
N VAL A 348 6.49 60.70 -18.09
CA VAL A 348 6.78 61.72 -19.11
C VAL A 348 7.82 61.19 -20.09
N ASN A 349 8.82 60.46 -19.58
CA ASN A 349 9.94 59.96 -20.37
C ASN A 349 9.81 58.47 -20.75
N ASP A 350 8.97 57.70 -20.06
CA ASP A 350 8.74 56.28 -20.31
C ASP A 350 7.26 55.88 -20.17
N GLU A 351 6.43 56.45 -21.06
CA GLU A 351 5.00 56.13 -21.14
C GLU A 351 4.74 54.63 -21.37
N ALA A 352 5.63 53.94 -22.07
CA ALA A 352 5.49 52.52 -22.40
C ALA A 352 5.56 51.65 -21.14
N THR A 353 6.57 51.87 -20.29
CA THR A 353 6.71 51.17 -19.01
C THR A 353 5.56 51.50 -18.08
N ALA A 354 5.18 52.78 -17.99
CA ALA A 354 4.06 53.22 -17.16
C ALA A 354 2.75 52.53 -17.58
N HIS A 355 2.49 52.48 -18.89
CA HIS A 355 1.32 51.80 -19.44
C HIS A 355 1.35 50.29 -19.16
N PHE A 356 2.51 49.65 -19.32
CA PHE A 356 2.68 48.22 -19.03
C PHE A 356 2.38 47.90 -17.56
N LEU A 357 2.95 48.67 -16.63
CA LEU A 357 2.72 48.50 -15.19
C LEU A 357 1.24 48.70 -14.83
N LEU A 358 0.58 49.70 -15.43
CA LEU A 358 -0.83 49.95 -15.23
C LEU A 358 -1.72 48.80 -15.74
N VAL A 359 -1.42 48.25 -16.91
CA VAL A 359 -2.12 47.06 -17.45
C VAL A 359 -1.94 45.86 -16.52
N LYS A 360 -0.70 45.61 -16.08
CA LYS A 360 -0.37 44.52 -15.15
C LYS A 360 -1.08 44.67 -13.81
N LEU A 361 -1.13 45.88 -13.26
CA LEU A 361 -1.85 46.21 -12.03
C LEU A 361 -3.34 45.91 -12.17
N VAL A 362 -3.99 46.43 -13.22
CA VAL A 362 -5.43 46.23 -13.43
C VAL A 362 -5.73 44.74 -13.67
N GLU A 363 -4.92 44.04 -14.46
CA GLU A 363 -5.05 42.59 -14.64
C GLU A 363 -5.02 41.85 -13.31
N ARG A 364 -4.04 42.14 -12.45
CA ARG A 364 -3.90 41.48 -11.14
C ARG A 364 -5.12 41.73 -10.25
N LEU A 365 -5.63 42.97 -10.23
CA LEU A 365 -6.85 43.32 -9.50
C LEU A 365 -8.08 42.57 -10.01
N VAL A 366 -8.23 42.42 -11.33
CA VAL A 366 -9.31 41.59 -11.91
C VAL A 366 -9.22 40.16 -11.40
N ARG A 367 -8.03 39.55 -11.44
CA ARG A 367 -7.83 38.14 -11.01
C ARG A 367 -8.10 37.95 -9.53
N ILE A 368 -7.71 38.91 -8.71
CA ILE A 368 -8.00 38.90 -7.28
C ILE A 368 -9.51 38.97 -7.06
N GLN A 369 -10.22 39.90 -7.72
CA GLN A 369 -11.67 40.01 -7.61
C GLN A 369 -12.40 38.75 -8.08
N GLU A 370 -12.02 38.20 -9.24
CA GLU A 370 -12.56 36.93 -9.73
C GLU A 370 -12.39 35.82 -8.68
N ARG A 371 -11.22 35.71 -8.04
CA ARG A 371 -10.97 34.71 -7.01
C ARG A 371 -11.77 34.96 -5.72
N LEU A 372 -11.84 36.20 -5.25
CA LEU A 372 -12.62 36.57 -4.05
C LEU A 372 -14.11 36.29 -4.24
N CYS A 373 -14.63 36.52 -5.45
CA CYS A 373 -16.02 36.25 -5.81
C CYS A 373 -16.26 34.82 -6.33
N GLN A 374 -15.26 33.93 -6.24
CA GLN A 374 -15.31 32.56 -6.73
C GLN A 374 -15.77 32.41 -8.21
N ARG A 375 -15.29 33.30 -9.08
CA ARG A 375 -15.57 33.30 -10.51
C ARG A 375 -14.39 32.77 -11.32
N TRP A 376 -14.70 32.04 -12.39
CA TRP A 376 -13.68 31.57 -13.32
C TRP A 376 -12.97 32.73 -14.02
N PRO A 377 -11.63 32.70 -14.11
CA PRO A 377 -10.87 33.72 -14.80
C PRO A 377 -11.31 33.86 -16.26
N GLU A 378 -11.73 35.06 -16.66
CA GLU A 378 -12.08 35.32 -18.05
C GLU A 378 -10.85 35.54 -18.96
N LYS A 379 -11.05 35.39 -20.27
CA LYS A 379 -10.05 35.79 -21.25
C LYS A 379 -9.80 37.30 -21.15
N LEU A 380 -8.53 37.70 -21.09
CA LEU A 380 -8.11 39.10 -20.88
C LEU A 380 -8.83 40.11 -21.79
N LYS A 381 -9.03 39.78 -23.07
CA LYS A 381 -9.74 40.66 -24.02
C LYS A 381 -11.21 40.96 -23.69
N ARG A 382 -11.82 40.20 -22.78
CA ARG A 382 -13.22 40.37 -22.34
C ARG A 382 -13.34 40.78 -20.87
N CYS A 383 -12.25 40.72 -20.11
CA CYS A 383 -12.32 40.76 -18.65
C CYS A 383 -12.97 42.04 -18.13
N CYS A 384 -12.57 43.22 -18.61
CA CYS A 384 -13.15 44.49 -18.15
C CYS A 384 -14.62 44.68 -18.58
N GLN A 385 -15.00 44.15 -19.75
CA GLN A 385 -16.39 44.24 -20.22
C GLN A 385 -17.30 43.29 -19.44
N SER A 386 -16.87 42.05 -19.22
CA SER A 386 -17.61 41.08 -18.40
C SER A 386 -17.65 41.52 -16.95
N TRP A 387 -16.53 41.99 -16.39
CA TRP A 387 -16.47 42.48 -15.02
C TRP A 387 -17.51 43.55 -14.74
N GLU A 388 -17.66 44.55 -15.60
CA GLU A 388 -18.69 45.59 -15.41
C GLU A 388 -20.13 45.05 -15.40
N THR A 389 -20.40 43.90 -16.02
CA THR A 389 -21.75 43.32 -16.01
C THR A 389 -22.16 42.76 -14.65
N TRP A 390 -21.21 42.21 -13.89
CA TRP A 390 -21.48 41.56 -12.60
C TRP A 390 -20.95 42.36 -11.39
N ASP A 391 -19.98 43.25 -11.60
CA ASP A 391 -19.51 44.24 -10.64
C ASP A 391 -19.26 45.56 -11.38
N PRO A 392 -20.30 46.41 -11.49
CA PRO A 392 -20.23 47.66 -12.23
C PRO A 392 -19.23 48.66 -11.67
N VAL A 393 -18.91 48.60 -10.38
CA VAL A 393 -17.97 49.53 -9.74
C VAL A 393 -16.54 49.18 -10.15
N GLY A 394 -16.14 47.93 -9.94
CA GLY A 394 -14.82 47.43 -10.32
C GLY A 394 -14.58 47.55 -11.83
N GLY A 395 -15.55 47.13 -12.64
CA GLY A 395 -15.46 47.20 -14.10
C GLY A 395 -15.30 48.62 -14.65
N ARG A 396 -16.04 49.62 -14.12
CA ARG A 396 -15.90 51.02 -14.54
C ARG A 396 -14.55 51.62 -14.18
N LEU A 397 -14.06 51.36 -12.96
CA LEU A 397 -12.75 51.82 -12.51
C LEU A 397 -11.63 51.21 -13.37
N ALA A 398 -11.71 49.91 -13.65
CA ALA A 398 -10.76 49.21 -14.52
C ALA A 398 -10.76 49.78 -15.96
N LYS A 399 -11.94 49.94 -16.58
CA LYS A 399 -12.05 50.54 -17.92
C LYS A 399 -11.50 51.96 -17.97
N ARG A 400 -11.78 52.78 -16.96
CA ARG A 400 -11.31 54.17 -16.90
C ARG A 400 -9.81 54.27 -16.67
N ALA A 401 -9.23 53.37 -15.86
CA ALA A 401 -7.78 53.25 -15.70
C ALA A 401 -7.08 52.88 -17.03
N LEU A 402 -7.66 51.96 -17.82
CA LEU A 402 -7.07 51.49 -19.06
C LEU A 402 -7.37 52.35 -20.30
N ASN A 403 -8.24 53.34 -20.20
CA ASN A 403 -8.64 54.17 -21.34
C ASN A 403 -7.55 55.20 -21.69
N SER A 404 -6.92 55.04 -22.87
CA SER A 404 -5.87 55.95 -23.36
C SER A 404 -6.35 57.39 -23.61
N ASN A 405 -7.65 57.62 -23.78
CA ASN A 405 -8.21 58.97 -23.93
C ASN A 405 -8.36 59.72 -22.59
N VAL A 406 -8.11 59.05 -21.47
CA VAL A 406 -8.17 59.64 -20.12
C VAL A 406 -6.78 60.12 -19.71
N LYS A 407 -6.71 61.32 -19.11
CA LYS A 407 -5.45 61.88 -18.61
C LYS A 407 -4.75 60.91 -17.65
N TRP A 408 -3.43 60.82 -17.72
CA TRP A 408 -2.62 59.90 -16.92
C TRP A 408 -2.95 59.94 -15.42
N ILE A 409 -3.01 61.15 -14.84
CA ILE A 409 -3.34 61.34 -13.41
C ILE A 409 -4.68 60.72 -13.01
N GLU A 410 -5.66 60.77 -13.90
CA GLU A 410 -6.99 60.21 -13.68
C GLU A 410 -6.95 58.68 -13.80
N ARG A 411 -6.11 58.13 -14.68
CA ARG A 411 -5.89 56.68 -14.82
C ARG A 411 -5.26 56.11 -13.55
N ILE A 412 -4.25 56.77 -12.99
CA ILE A 412 -3.62 56.43 -11.71
C ILE A 412 -4.62 56.53 -10.54
N ARG A 413 -5.42 57.60 -10.50
CA ARG A 413 -6.47 57.73 -9.48
C ARG A 413 -7.44 56.56 -9.53
N CYS A 414 -7.89 56.19 -10.74
CA CYS A 414 -8.82 55.07 -10.92
C CYS A 414 -8.20 53.72 -10.54
N SER A 415 -6.92 53.48 -10.81
CA SER A 415 -6.25 52.23 -10.41
C SER A 415 -6.07 52.12 -8.89
N LYS A 416 -5.76 53.23 -8.20
CA LYS A 416 -5.71 53.28 -6.72
C LYS A 416 -7.07 53.01 -6.09
N GLU A 417 -8.13 53.63 -6.60
CA GLU A 417 -9.49 53.39 -6.11
C GLU A 417 -9.94 51.95 -6.40
N LEU A 418 -9.56 51.38 -7.55
CA LEU A 418 -9.79 49.98 -7.85
C LEU A 418 -9.08 49.06 -6.87
N ALA A 419 -7.81 49.34 -6.54
CA ALA A 419 -7.04 48.56 -5.57
C ALA A 419 -7.68 48.57 -4.17
N LYS A 420 -8.09 49.75 -3.69
CA LYS A 420 -8.82 49.88 -2.43
C LYS A 420 -10.11 49.07 -2.44
N TYR A 421 -10.88 49.15 -3.52
CA TYR A 421 -12.14 48.44 -3.68
C TYR A 421 -11.97 46.92 -3.65
N VAL A 422 -11.07 46.38 -4.47
CA VAL A 422 -10.84 44.93 -4.59
C VAL A 422 -10.24 44.32 -3.33
N LEU A 423 -9.35 45.04 -2.64
CA LEU A 423 -8.65 44.50 -1.47
C LEU A 423 -9.40 44.73 -0.15
N ALA A 424 -10.45 45.56 -0.12
CA ALA A 424 -11.23 45.82 1.08
C ALA A 424 -11.72 44.54 1.81
N PRO A 425 -12.22 43.49 1.12
CA PRO A 425 -12.67 42.26 1.77
C PRO A 425 -11.57 41.48 2.50
N ILE A 426 -10.31 41.71 2.17
CA ILE A 426 -9.15 40.99 2.75
C ILE A 426 -8.25 41.88 3.60
N GLY A 427 -8.77 43.04 4.07
CA GLY A 427 -8.06 43.95 4.98
C GLY A 427 -7.40 45.16 4.30
N GLY A 428 -7.75 45.44 3.04
CA GLY A 428 -7.27 46.61 2.29
C GLY A 428 -5.84 46.46 1.77
N MET A 429 -5.26 47.54 1.23
CA MET A 429 -3.85 47.53 0.80
C MET A 429 -2.92 47.29 1.98
N MET A 430 -1.79 46.64 1.76
CA MET A 430 -0.75 46.49 2.77
C MET A 430 -0.04 47.84 2.96
N PRO A 431 0.23 48.30 4.20
CA PRO A 431 1.10 49.43 4.44
C PRO A 431 2.47 49.17 3.81
N ILE A 432 2.97 50.16 3.07
CA ILE A 432 4.23 50.08 2.31
C ILE A 432 5.45 50.26 3.24
N GLU A 433 5.25 50.91 4.38
CA GLU A 433 6.24 51.09 5.44
C GLU A 433 6.37 49.79 6.23
N TRP A 434 7.41 49.01 5.91
CA TRP A 434 7.79 47.84 6.70
C TRP A 434 8.43 48.32 8.01
N THR A 435 7.66 48.42 9.10
CA THR A 435 8.21 48.15 10.44
C THR A 435 8.10 46.65 10.66
N MET A 436 9.23 45.99 10.43
CA MET A 436 9.32 44.55 10.48
C MET A 436 9.63 44.16 11.93
N ASP A 437 8.60 43.87 12.74
CA ASP A 437 8.78 43.35 14.10
C ASP A 437 9.30 41.90 14.04
N TRP A 438 10.57 41.69 13.68
CA TRP A 438 11.22 40.38 13.82
C TRP A 438 11.60 40.05 15.26
N GLU A 439 11.45 40.99 16.19
CA GLU A 439 11.89 40.83 17.58
C GLU A 439 10.87 40.13 18.49
N GLU A 440 9.67 39.81 17.99
CA GLU A 440 8.64 39.11 18.78
C GLU A 440 8.10 37.85 18.08
N ILE A 441 9.00 36.95 17.67
CA ILE A 441 8.62 35.54 17.60
C ILE A 441 8.91 34.97 18.99
N PRO A 442 7.91 34.70 19.84
CA PRO A 442 8.16 34.07 21.13
C PRO A 442 8.87 32.74 20.89
N ASP A 443 9.95 32.48 21.63
CA ASP A 443 10.63 31.18 21.66
C ASP A 443 9.59 30.11 21.99
N VAL A 444 9.15 29.39 20.95
CA VAL A 444 8.31 28.21 21.15
C VAL A 444 9.30 27.08 21.44
N ASP A 445 9.39 26.69 22.71
CA ASP A 445 10.02 25.44 23.16
C ASP A 445 9.28 24.25 22.51
N LEU A 446 9.53 24.00 21.22
CA LEU A 446 9.20 22.76 20.57
C LEU A 446 10.37 21.81 20.76
N PRO A 447 10.13 20.55 21.20
CA PRO A 447 11.20 19.56 21.29
C PRO A 447 11.79 19.36 19.89
N TYR A 448 13.04 19.77 19.76
CA TYR A 448 13.86 19.64 18.56
C TYR A 448 14.04 18.14 18.26
N ASP A 449 13.26 17.61 17.32
CA ASP A 449 13.54 16.29 16.74
C ASP A 449 14.49 16.54 15.57
N PRO A 450 15.79 16.22 15.69
CA PRO A 450 16.75 16.52 14.64
C PRO A 450 16.36 15.74 13.39
N LEU A 451 15.99 16.47 12.33
CA LEU A 451 15.85 15.96 10.97
C LEU A 451 17.02 15.00 10.69
N ILE A 452 16.70 13.72 10.57
CA ILE A 452 17.62 12.70 10.07
C ILE A 452 17.88 13.04 8.60
N LEU A 453 18.90 13.84 8.35
CA LEU A 453 19.48 14.00 7.02
C LEU A 453 20.23 12.70 6.70
N PRO A 454 19.83 11.92 5.67
CA PRO A 454 20.57 10.74 5.29
C PRO A 454 21.98 11.15 4.85
N LYS A 455 23.00 10.60 5.53
CA LYS A 455 24.40 10.69 5.10
C LYS A 455 24.53 10.02 3.73
N ILE A 456 24.78 10.82 2.70
CA ILE A 456 25.21 10.33 1.39
C ILE A 456 26.74 10.17 1.47
N GLU A 457 27.21 8.94 1.63
CA GLU A 457 28.63 8.62 1.47
C GLU A 457 28.92 8.36 -0.02
N VAL A 458 29.70 9.25 -0.63
CA VAL A 458 30.18 9.11 -2.01
C VAL A 458 31.50 8.34 -1.97
N PHE A 459 31.51 7.12 -2.47
CA PHE A 459 32.74 6.37 -2.71
C PHE A 459 33.34 6.82 -4.05
N ILE A 460 34.48 7.49 -4.01
CA ILE A 460 35.33 7.74 -5.18
C ILE A 460 36.37 6.62 -5.20
N THR A 461 36.27 5.70 -6.16
CA THR A 461 37.33 4.72 -6.45
C THR A 461 38.46 5.40 -7.21
N GLN A 462 39.70 5.27 -6.70
CA GLN A 462 40.94 5.66 -7.38
C GLN A 462 41.37 4.63 -8.42
#